data_AF-A0AAV8QU62-F1
#
_entry.id   AF-A0AAV8QU62-F1
#
_cell.length_a   1.000
_cell.length_b   1.000
_cell.length_c   1.000
_cell.angle_alpha   90.00
_cell.angle_beta   90.00
_cell.angle_gamma   90.00
#
_symmetry.space_group_name_H-M   'P 1'
#
loop_
_entity.id
_entity.type
_entity.pdbx_description
1 polymer ?
#
loop_
_entity_poly.entity_id
_entity_poly.type
_entity_poly.pdbx_seq_one_letter_code
_entity_poly.pdbx_strand_id
1 'polypeptide(L)'
;MGASILRLFFHDCFVNGCDASVLLDDTATFTGEKNAIPNTGSLRGYEVIDAIKTSVEAACAATVSCADILALAARDGVVLLGGPNTLRAAYTPQSLQASSVCSI
;
A
#
# COMPACT_ATOMS: atom_id res chain seq x y z
N MET A 1 -9.48 1.71 11.40
CA MET A 1 -8.35 1.41 10.50
C MET A 1 -8.38 2.22 9.21
N GLY A 2 -9.54 2.50 8.60
CA GLY A 2 -9.61 3.27 7.33
C GLY A 2 -8.77 4.57 7.28
N ALA A 3 -8.82 5.42 8.32
CA ALA A 3 -8.01 6.64 8.37
C ALA A 3 -6.49 6.38 8.36
N SER A 4 -6.02 5.27 8.94
CA SER A 4 -4.60 4.88 8.94
C SER A 4 -4.13 4.46 7.57
N ILE A 5 -4.93 3.66 6.86
CA ILE A 5 -4.63 3.21 5.50
C ILE A 5 -4.66 4.39 4.53
N LEU A 6 -5.60 5.31 4.69
CA LEU A 6 -5.61 6.55 3.90
C LEU A 6 -4.33 7.37 4.11
N ARG A 7 -3.85 7.49 5.35
CA ARG A 7 -2.59 8.16 5.65
C ARG A 7 -1.40 7.40 5.07
N LEU A 8 -1.39 6.06 5.17
CA LEU A 8 -0.33 5.23 4.59
C LEU A 8 -0.24 5.43 3.06
N PHE A 9 -1.38 5.42 2.36
CA PHE A 9 -1.46 5.72 0.94
C PHE A 9 -0.99 7.14 0.60
N PHE A 10 -1.34 8.13 1.42
CA PHE A 10 -0.81 9.50 1.24
C PHE A 10 0.72 9.53 1.33
N HIS A 11 1.31 8.85 2.31
CA HIS A 11 2.76 8.82 2.48
C HIS A 11 3.49 8.09 1.35
N ASP A 12 2.89 7.01 0.81
CA ASP A 12 3.37 6.35 -0.41
C ASP A 12 3.42 7.33 -1.57
N CYS A 13 2.28 7.91 -1.93
CA CYS A 13 2.18 8.80 -3.09
C CYS A 13 3.01 10.09 -2.99
N PHE A 14 3.35 10.54 -1.77
CA PHE A 14 4.09 11.79 -1.57
C PHE A 14 5.60 11.61 -1.78
N VAL A 15 6.11 10.39 -1.64
CA VAL A 15 7.53 10.06 -1.82
C VAL A 15 7.68 9.24 -3.09
N ASN A 16 8.25 9.83 -4.13
CA ASN A 16 8.47 9.18 -5.44
C ASN A 16 7.23 8.59 -6.17
N GLY A 17 6.02 8.76 -5.63
CA GLY A 17 4.77 8.38 -6.27
C GLY A 17 4.15 7.14 -5.63
N CYS A 18 2.96 6.75 -6.08
CA CYS A 18 2.22 5.64 -5.46
C CYS A 18 2.78 4.29 -5.96
N ASP A 19 3.94 3.89 -5.48
CA ASP A 19 4.70 2.71 -5.94
C ASP A 19 4.85 1.61 -4.86
N ALA A 20 4.20 1.77 -3.71
CA ALA A 20 4.29 0.91 -2.54
C ALA A 20 5.67 0.85 -1.86
N SER A 21 6.58 1.78 -2.16
CA SER A 21 7.89 1.88 -1.50
C SER A 21 7.78 2.06 0.01
N VAL A 22 6.71 2.72 0.50
CA VAL A 22 6.48 2.91 1.95
C VAL A 22 6.24 1.59 2.72
N LEU A 23 5.92 0.51 2.00
CA LEU A 23 5.65 -0.81 2.58
C LEU A 23 6.91 -1.64 2.77
N LEU A 24 8.04 -1.26 2.16
CA LEU A 24 9.27 -2.04 2.20
C LEU A 24 9.97 -1.89 3.55
N ASP A 25 10.37 -3.04 4.11
CA ASP A 25 11.25 -3.11 5.27
C ASP A 25 12.72 -2.80 4.93
N ASP A 26 13.47 -2.41 5.96
CA ASP A 26 14.92 -2.27 5.85
C ASP A 26 15.57 -3.61 5.52
N THR A 27 16.61 -3.56 4.68
CA THR A 27 17.49 -4.69 4.40
C THR A 27 18.95 -4.28 4.63
N ALA A 28 19.89 -5.21 4.52
CA ALA A 28 21.31 -4.92 4.66
C ALA A 28 21.84 -3.86 3.67
N THR A 29 21.15 -3.65 2.54
CA THR A 29 21.58 -2.74 1.46
C THR A 29 20.56 -1.66 1.14
N PHE A 30 19.44 -1.59 1.86
CA PHE A 30 18.35 -0.65 1.59
C PHE A 30 17.72 -0.18 2.90
N THR A 31 17.55 1.13 3.03
CA THR A 31 16.79 1.73 4.13
C THR A 31 15.42 2.11 3.59
N GLY A 32 14.39 1.45 4.09
CA GLY A 32 13.01 1.69 3.75
C GLY A 32 12.45 2.94 4.42
N GLU A 33 11.25 3.31 4.01
CA GLU A 33 10.65 4.58 4.42
C GLU A 33 9.98 4.50 5.80
N LYS A 34 9.72 3.29 6.31
CA LYS A 34 9.07 3.08 7.61
C LYS A 34 9.81 3.75 8.76
N ASN A 35 11.14 3.86 8.65
CA ASN A 35 12.01 4.45 9.66
C ASN A 35 12.25 5.97 9.49
N ALA A 36 11.63 6.60 8.49
CA ALA A 36 11.68 8.04 8.33
C ALA A 36 11.00 8.75 9.52
N ILE A 37 11.51 9.93 9.91
CA ILE A 37 10.98 10.75 11.02
C ILE A 37 9.44 10.88 11.03
N PRO A 38 8.76 11.16 9.90
CA PRO A 38 7.30 11.28 9.92
C PRO A 38 6.54 9.94 10.02
N ASN A 39 7.25 8.81 9.87
CA ASN A 39 6.68 7.46 9.74
C ASN A 39 6.90 6.60 11.00
N THR A 40 8.10 6.64 11.59
CA THR A 40 8.49 5.82 12.74
C THR A 40 7.56 6.03 13.93
N GLY A 41 6.96 4.95 14.43
CA GLY A 41 5.99 5.00 15.54
C GLY A 41 4.70 5.76 15.21
N SER A 42 4.42 6.02 13.93
CA SER A 42 3.35 6.91 13.48
C SER A 42 2.45 6.28 12.42
N LEU A 43 3.03 5.79 11.31
CA LEU A 43 2.30 5.02 10.31
C LEU A 43 1.94 3.64 10.87
N ARG A 44 0.77 3.14 10.47
CA ARG A 44 0.21 1.86 10.96
C ARG A 44 -0.76 1.26 9.96
N GLY A 45 -1.03 -0.04 10.08
CA GLY A 45 -1.90 -0.78 9.16
C GLY A 45 -1.14 -1.57 8.09
N TYR A 46 0.17 -1.73 8.26
CA TYR A 46 1.02 -2.59 7.41
C TYR A 46 0.51 -4.03 7.38
N GLU A 47 0.17 -4.55 8.56
CA GLU A 47 -0.37 -5.89 8.79
C GLU A 47 -1.72 -6.14 8.08
N VAL A 48 -2.50 -5.06 7.87
CA VAL A 48 -3.77 -5.15 7.13
C VAL A 48 -3.48 -5.29 5.64
N ILE A 49 -2.47 -4.58 5.12
CA ILE A 49 -2.05 -4.69 3.72
C ILE A 49 -1.48 -6.09 3.44
N ASP A 50 -0.71 -6.67 4.37
CA ASP A 50 -0.24 -8.05 4.27
C ASP A 50 -1.36 -9.08 4.18
N ALA A 51 -2.37 -8.93 5.03
CA ALA A 51 -3.53 -9.84 5.04
C ALA A 51 -4.31 -9.74 3.71
N ILE A 52 -4.47 -8.54 3.17
CA ILE A 52 -5.10 -8.33 1.86
C ILE A 52 -4.23 -8.95 0.76
N LYS A 53 -2.92 -8.68 0.73
CA LYS A 53 -2.01 -9.24 -0.28
C LYS A 53 -2.01 -10.76 -0.26
N THR A 54 -1.94 -11.36 0.92
CA THR A 54 -2.01 -12.82 1.08
C THR A 54 -3.30 -13.39 0.49
N SER A 55 -4.43 -12.76 0.78
CA SER A 55 -5.74 -13.19 0.28
C SER A 55 -5.87 -13.01 -1.24
N VAL A 56 -5.34 -11.90 -1.77
CA VAL A 56 -5.36 -11.60 -3.21
C VAL A 56 -4.44 -12.53 -3.98
N GLU A 57 -3.24 -12.84 -3.48
CA GLU A 57 -2.32 -13.79 -4.11
C GLU A 57 -2.90 -15.21 -4.13
N ALA A 58 -3.64 -15.61 -3.09
CA ALA A 58 -4.34 -16.90 -3.08
C ALA A 58 -5.45 -16.99 -4.12
N ALA A 59 -6.07 -15.86 -4.48
CA ALA A 59 -7.14 -15.81 -5.49
C ALA A 59 -6.61 -15.61 -6.91
N CYS A 60 -5.61 -14.76 -7.08
CA CYS A 60 -5.01 -14.36 -8.35
C CYS A 60 -3.53 -14.01 -8.18
N ALA A 61 -2.69 -15.04 -8.20
CA ALA A 61 -1.25 -14.90 -8.01
C ALA A 61 -0.61 -13.92 -9.01
N ALA A 62 0.33 -13.10 -8.52
CA ALA A 62 1.14 -12.15 -9.29
C ALA A 62 0.33 -11.22 -10.22
N THR A 63 -0.93 -10.93 -9.87
CA THR A 63 -1.83 -10.15 -10.74
C THR A 63 -2.00 -8.71 -10.24
N VAL A 64 -2.12 -8.52 -8.93
CA VAL A 64 -2.41 -7.21 -8.33
C VAL A 64 -1.17 -6.68 -7.61
N SER A 65 -0.76 -5.46 -7.97
CA SER A 65 0.38 -4.78 -7.34
C SER A 65 0.04 -4.36 -5.91
N CYS A 66 1.05 -4.20 -5.05
CA CYS A 66 0.82 -3.66 -3.71
C CYS A 66 0.34 -2.21 -3.72
N ALA A 67 0.80 -1.41 -4.69
CA ALA A 67 0.37 -0.04 -4.86
C ALA A 67 -1.14 0.02 -5.12
N ASP A 68 -1.64 -0.87 -6.00
CA ASP A 68 -3.08 -0.97 -6.26
C ASP A 68 -3.85 -1.46 -5.03
N ILE A 69 -3.30 -2.43 -4.28
CA ILE A 69 -3.90 -2.88 -3.02
C ILE A 69 -4.02 -1.73 -2.03
N LEU A 70 -2.95 -0.95 -1.83
CA LEU A 70 -2.94 0.17 -0.90
C LEU A 70 -3.92 1.28 -1.34
N ALA A 71 -3.97 1.57 -2.64
CA ALA A 71 -4.92 2.54 -3.20
C ALA A 71 -6.38 2.10 -3.01
N LEU A 72 -6.70 0.84 -3.31
CA LEU A 72 -8.04 0.28 -3.14
C LEU A 72 -8.42 0.21 -1.66
N ALA A 73 -7.52 -0.23 -0.79
CA ALA A 73 -7.75 -0.29 0.66
C ALA A 73 -7.98 1.12 1.25
N ALA A 74 -7.27 2.14 0.76
CA ALA A 74 -7.50 3.53 1.17
C ALA A 74 -8.87 4.04 0.70
N ARG A 75 -9.25 3.79 -0.56
CA ARG A 75 -10.57 4.13 -1.10
C ARG A 75 -11.68 3.46 -0.28
N ASP A 76 -11.60 2.15 -0.08
CA ASP A 76 -12.62 1.41 0.65
C ASP A 76 -12.65 1.83 2.13
N GLY A 77 -11.49 2.16 2.71
CA GLY A 77 -11.40 2.75 4.04
C GLY A 77 -12.13 4.10 4.17
N VAL A 78 -12.07 4.96 3.15
CA VAL A 78 -12.85 6.21 3.08
C VAL A 78 -14.33 5.93 2.97
N VAL A 79 -14.74 5.01 2.09
CA VAL A 79 -16.15 4.65 1.90
C VAL A 79 -16.77 4.08 3.18
N LEU A 80 -16.06 3.20 3.86
CA LEU A 80 -16.51 2.61 5.14
C LEU A 80 -16.67 3.65 6.26
N LEU A 81 -15.99 4.79 6.17
CA LEU A 81 -16.12 5.90 7.11
C LEU A 81 -17.17 6.94 6.67
N GLY A 82 -18.02 6.62 5.68
CA GLY A 82 -19.07 7.50 5.18
C GLY A 82 -18.59 8.52 4.13
N GLY A 83 -17.37 8.34 3.61
CA GLY A 83 -16.84 9.16 2.53
C GLY A 83 -17.43 8.82 1.15
N PRO A 84 -17.10 9.61 0.12
CA PRO A 84 -17.66 9.43 -1.20
C PRO A 84 -17.17 8.13 -1.85
N ASN A 85 -18.09 7.38 -2.46
CA ASN A 85 -17.76 6.20 -3.27
C ASN A 85 -17.49 6.62 -4.72
N THR A 86 -16.34 7.26 -4.94
CA THR A 86 -15.88 7.62 -6.29
C THR A 86 -15.15 6.44 -6.93
N LEU A 87 -15.45 6.18 -8.20
CA LEU A 87 -14.70 5.23 -9.02
C LEU A 87 -13.41 5.92 -9.51
N ARG A 88 -12.28 5.65 -8.87
CA ARG A 88 -10.99 5.67 -9.55
C ARG A 88 -10.48 4.23 -9.57
N ALA A 89 -10.77 3.53 -10.66
CA ALA A 89 -10.14 2.25 -10.94
C ALA A 89 -8.66 2.53 -11.26
N ALA A 90 -7.78 1.91 -10.48
CA ALA A 90 -6.37 1.86 -10.77
C ALA A 90 -6.16 0.97 -12.00
N TYR A 91 -5.64 1.55 -13.06
CA TYR A 91 -4.88 0.83 -14.07
C TYR A 91 -3.76 1.76 -14.52
N THR A 92 -2.71 1.84 -13.71
CA THR A 92 -1.42 2.35 -14.19
C THR A 92 -0.62 1.16 -14.69
N PRO A 93 -0.43 1.00 -16.01
CA PRO A 93 0.51 0.04 -16.56
C PRO A 93 1.93 0.54 -16.30
N GLN A 94 2.37 0.49 -15.04
CA GLN A 94 3.75 0.73 -14.65
C GLN A 94 4.17 -0.36 -13.67
N SER A 95 4.49 -1.51 -14.25
CA SER A 95 5.84 -2.09 -14.21
C SER A 95 5.75 -3.61 -14.21
N LEU A 96 6.55 -4.20 -15.08
CA LEU A 96 6.82 -5.63 -15.22
C LEU A 96 7.61 -6.19 -14.01
N GLN A 97 7.30 -5.76 -12.79
CA GLN A 97 7.81 -6.33 -11.54
C GLN A 97 6.66 -6.85 -10.68
N ALA A 98 5.77 -7.64 -11.29
CA ALA A 98 4.76 -8.42 -10.58
C ALA A 98 5.35 -9.55 -9.69
N SER A 99 6.61 -9.47 -9.26
CA SER A 99 7.28 -10.51 -8.49
C SER A 99 7.99 -10.04 -7.22
N SER A 100 8.04 -8.74 -6.91
CA SER A 100 8.37 -8.35 -5.55
C SER A 100 7.09 -8.40 -4.73
N VAL A 101 6.90 -9.55 -4.07
CA VAL A 101 6.27 -9.63 -2.75
C VAL A 101 6.54 -8.30 -2.05
N CYS A 102 5.52 -7.56 -1.64
CA CYS A 102 5.75 -6.61 -0.56
C CYS A 102 6.19 -7.47 0.61
N SER A 103 7.50 -7.62 0.77
CA SER A 103 8.07 -8.03 2.03
C SER A 103 7.89 -6.82 2.93
N ILE A 104 6.67 -6.72 3.48
CA ILE A 104 6.37 -5.83 4.60
C ILE A 104 7.05 -6.40 5.83
#